data_AF-A0AA49II88-F1
#
_entry.id   AF-A0AA49II88-F1
#
_cell.length_a   1.000
_cell.length_b   1.000
_cell.length_c   1.000
_cell.angle_alpha   90.00
_cell.angle_beta   90.00
_cell.angle_gamma   90.00
#
_symmetry.space_group_name_H-M   'P 1'
#
loop_
_entity.id
_entity.type
_entity.pdbx_description
1 polymer ?
#
loop_
_entity_poly.entity_id
_entity_poly.type
_entity_poly.pdbx_seq_one_letter_code
_entity_poly.pdbx_strand_id
1 'polypeptide(L)'
;MKREDRLNFIAQFIRENEIKTQEELVNTLLRHGIDVTQATVSRDIKSLALIKVPAESGGYRYDLPKNKEVLQSSLHKALAFDAITGAKIKDNMLWILANPGTTSLVKNYLLEEYGDDIFSIIIDDNSVFVIFEMEEEAQNLYKLLTEY
;
A
#
# COMPACT_ATOMS: atom_id res chain seq x y z
N MET A 1 20.06 18.13 -14.27
CA MET A 1 20.45 16.81 -13.71
C MET A 1 19.60 15.71 -14.36
N LYS A 2 20.16 14.51 -14.61
CA LYS A 2 19.36 13.39 -15.16
C LYS A 2 18.38 12.88 -14.10
N ARG A 3 17.28 12.27 -14.54
CA ARG A 3 16.22 11.77 -13.64
C ARG A 3 16.75 10.74 -12.64
N GLU A 4 17.58 9.81 -13.09
CA GLU A 4 18.15 8.75 -12.23
C GLU A 4 19.01 9.31 -11.10
N ASP A 5 19.92 10.24 -11.42
CA ASP A 5 20.73 10.95 -10.42
C ASP A 5 19.84 11.69 -9.41
N ARG A 6 18.72 12.26 -9.87
CA ARG A 6 17.74 12.93 -9.00
C ARG A 6 17.08 11.98 -8.03
N LEU A 7 16.66 10.81 -8.49
CA LEU A 7 15.99 9.81 -7.65
C LEU A 7 16.96 9.28 -6.59
N ASN A 8 18.22 9.04 -6.95
CA ASN A 8 19.27 8.63 -6.01
C ASN A 8 19.54 9.71 -4.97
N PHE A 9 19.60 10.98 -5.38
CA PHE A 9 19.74 12.10 -4.47
C PHE A 9 18.57 12.19 -3.49
N ILE A 10 17.32 12.14 -3.96
CA ILE A 10 16.12 12.18 -3.11
C ILE A 10 16.13 11.00 -2.12
N ALA A 11 16.45 9.81 -2.58
CA ALA A 11 16.52 8.61 -1.75
C ALA A 11 17.57 8.75 -0.63
N GLN A 12 18.77 9.23 -0.95
CA GLN A 12 19.79 9.47 0.07
C GLN A 12 19.35 10.57 1.04
N PHE A 13 18.82 11.68 0.52
CA PHE A 13 18.44 12.83 1.31
C PHE A 13 17.36 12.51 2.36
N ILE A 14 16.34 11.73 1.98
CA ILE A 14 15.24 11.32 2.88
C ILE A 14 15.69 10.35 3.98
N ARG A 15 16.79 9.61 3.78
CA ARG A 15 17.37 8.77 4.85
C ARG A 15 18.04 9.61 5.93
N GLU A 16 18.62 10.74 5.53
CA GLU A 16 19.45 11.58 6.39
C GLU A 16 18.68 12.76 6.98
N ASN A 17 17.51 13.12 6.42
CA ASN A 17 16.75 14.32 6.78
C ASN A 17 15.24 14.03 6.87
N GLU A 18 14.55 14.71 7.80
CA GLU A 18 13.09 14.67 7.87
C GLU A 18 12.48 15.61 6.81
N ILE A 19 11.73 15.06 5.86
CA ILE A 19 10.93 15.84 4.90
C ILE A 19 9.45 15.57 5.17
N LYS A 20 8.68 16.58 5.58
CA LYS A 20 7.28 16.43 5.97
C LYS A 20 6.31 16.64 4.81
N THR A 21 6.68 17.49 3.84
CA THR A 21 5.80 17.88 2.75
C THR A 21 6.46 17.80 1.38
N GLN A 22 5.64 17.71 0.34
CA GLN A 22 6.12 17.71 -1.04
C GLN A 22 6.71 19.07 -1.43
N GLU A 23 6.15 20.16 -0.93
CA GLU A 23 6.66 21.52 -1.16
C GLU A 23 8.04 21.72 -0.52
N GLU A 24 8.24 21.16 0.68
CA GLU A 24 9.56 21.12 1.31
C GLU A 24 10.59 20.34 0.49
N LEU A 25 10.20 19.22 -0.11
CA LEU A 25 11.07 18.46 -1.00
C LEU A 25 11.42 19.26 -2.28
N VAL A 26 10.45 19.95 -2.88
CA VAL A 26 10.67 20.86 -4.02
C VAL A 26 11.67 21.95 -3.65
N ASN A 27 11.43 22.66 -2.54
CA ASN A 27 12.29 23.75 -2.09
C ASN A 27 13.71 23.28 -1.75
N THR A 28 13.83 22.10 -1.16
CA THR A 28 15.12 21.47 -0.88
C THR A 28 15.89 21.19 -2.16
N LEU A 29 15.26 20.56 -3.16
CA LEU A 29 15.90 20.27 -4.44
C LEU A 29 16.35 21.56 -5.15
N LEU A 30 15.51 22.60 -5.14
CA LEU A 30 15.86 23.91 -5.71
C LEU A 30 17.08 24.54 -5.02
N ARG A 31 17.17 24.45 -3.69
CA ARG A 31 18.34 24.94 -2.91
C ARG A 31 19.64 24.20 -3.25
N HIS A 32 19.55 22.94 -3.64
CA HIS A 32 20.68 22.14 -4.13
C HIS A 32 20.97 22.34 -5.63
N GLY A 33 20.37 23.35 -6.27
CA GLY A 33 20.57 23.66 -7.69
C GLY A 33 19.86 22.68 -8.64
N ILE A 34 18.88 21.93 -8.13
CA ILE A 34 18.11 20.95 -8.90
C ILE A 34 16.76 21.56 -9.24
N ASP A 35 16.63 22.03 -10.49
CA ASP A 35 15.38 22.63 -10.97
C ASP A 35 14.28 21.56 -11.14
N VAL A 36 13.19 21.71 -10.39
CA VAL A 36 12.03 20.80 -10.38
C VAL A 36 10.74 21.54 -10.13
N THR A 37 9.65 21.00 -10.68
CA THR A 37 8.29 21.44 -10.37
C THR A 37 7.62 20.51 -9.36
N GLN A 38 6.53 20.98 -8.74
CA GLN A 38 5.70 20.15 -7.87
C GLN A 38 5.26 18.86 -8.58
N ALA A 39 4.81 18.94 -9.84
CA ALA A 39 4.40 17.77 -10.62
C ALA A 39 5.55 16.78 -10.86
N THR A 40 6.78 17.28 -11.03
CA THR A 40 7.98 16.43 -11.18
C THR A 40 8.25 15.67 -9.89
N VAL A 41 8.26 16.37 -8.76
CA VAL A 41 8.46 15.77 -7.44
C VAL A 41 7.34 14.78 -7.11
N SER A 42 6.09 15.04 -7.52
CA SER A 42 4.97 14.10 -7.33
C SER A 42 5.25 12.76 -8.02
N ARG A 43 5.73 12.81 -9.27
CA ARG A 43 6.09 11.60 -10.03
C ARG A 43 7.29 10.89 -9.41
N ASP A 44 8.26 11.62 -8.90
CA ASP A 44 9.44 11.03 -8.27
C ASP A 44 9.12 10.37 -6.92
N ILE A 45 8.25 10.98 -6.10
CA ILE A 45 7.69 10.38 -4.88
C ILE A 45 7.01 9.05 -5.20
N LYS A 46 6.19 9.02 -6.26
CA LYS A 46 5.55 7.78 -6.74
C LYS A 46 6.57 6.76 -7.27
N SER A 47 7.59 7.21 -7.97
CA SER A 47 8.63 6.35 -8.56
C SER A 47 9.50 5.69 -7.48
N LEU A 48 9.80 6.41 -6.41
CA LEU A 48 10.51 5.91 -5.23
C LEU A 48 9.58 5.21 -4.24
N ALA A 49 8.27 5.33 -4.46
CA ALA A 49 7.19 4.84 -3.61
C ALA A 49 7.42 5.19 -2.14
N LEU A 50 7.70 6.48 -1.90
CA LEU A 50 7.91 7.01 -0.56
C LEU A 50 6.62 6.91 0.26
N ILE A 51 6.76 6.46 1.49
CA ILE A 51 5.66 6.33 2.45
C ILE A 51 5.73 7.44 3.49
N LYS A 52 4.60 7.76 4.13
CA LYS A 52 4.58 8.65 5.28
C LYS A 52 4.66 7.84 6.57
N VAL A 53 5.66 8.11 7.38
CA VAL A 53 5.87 7.48 8.70
C VAL A 53 5.82 8.53 9.80
N PRO A 54 5.48 8.17 11.05
CA PRO A 54 5.59 9.09 12.19
C PRO A 54 7.01 9.67 12.29
N ALA A 55 7.11 10.98 12.43
CA ALA A 55 8.38 11.68 12.64
C ALA A 55 8.74 11.73 14.13
N GLU A 56 10.03 11.71 14.47
CA GLU A 56 10.48 11.82 15.86
C GLU A 56 10.13 13.19 16.44
N SER A 57 10.10 14.21 15.58
CA SER A 57 9.68 15.57 15.90
C SER A 57 8.15 15.76 15.98
N GLY A 58 7.37 14.68 15.84
CA GLY A 58 5.92 14.72 15.76
C GLY A 58 5.38 15.02 14.35
N GLY A 59 4.18 14.51 14.09
CA GLY A 59 3.56 14.51 12.76
C GLY A 59 4.09 13.38 11.88
N TYR A 60 4.11 13.60 10.57
CA TYR A 60 4.53 12.60 9.58
C TYR A 60 5.67 13.13 8.70
N ARG A 61 6.58 12.25 8.30
CA ARG A 61 7.64 12.51 7.31
C ARG A 61 7.62 11.46 6.22
N TYR A 62 8.15 11.81 5.05
CA TYR A 62 8.48 10.84 4.02
C TYR A 62 9.63 9.96 4.51
N ASP A 63 9.54 8.68 4.20
CA ASP A 63 10.62 7.72 4.38
C ASP A 63 10.69 6.79 3.17
N LEU A 64 11.87 6.21 2.98
CA LEU A 64 12.03 5.13 2.03
C LEU A 64 11.41 3.85 2.60
N PRO A 65 10.89 3.00 1.72
CA PRO A 65 10.48 1.66 2.10
C PRO A 65 11.68 0.89 2.65
N LYS A 66 11.54 0.32 3.86
CA LYS A 66 12.64 -0.45 4.47
C LYS A 66 12.87 -1.83 3.84
N ASN A 67 12.09 -2.24 2.84
CA ASN A 67 12.39 -3.37 1.94
C ASN A 67 11.48 -3.27 0.70
N LYS A 68 12.01 -3.53 -0.50
CA LYS A 68 11.21 -3.53 -1.75
C LYS A 68 10.03 -4.52 -1.69
N GLU A 69 10.19 -5.64 -1.00
CA GLU A 69 9.13 -6.63 -0.78
C GLU A 69 8.02 -6.10 0.13
N VAL A 70 8.37 -5.45 1.24
CA VAL A 70 7.42 -4.86 2.20
C VAL A 70 6.60 -3.73 1.58
N LEU A 71 7.18 -3.01 0.62
CA LEU A 71 6.47 -1.95 -0.08
C LEU A 71 5.51 -2.45 -1.15
N GLN A 72 5.92 -3.47 -1.89
CA GLN A 72 5.03 -4.12 -2.85
C GLN A 72 3.87 -4.76 -2.09
N SER A 73 4.11 -5.47 -0.99
CA SER A 73 3.03 -6.07 -0.21
C SER A 73 2.09 -5.03 0.39
N SER A 74 2.61 -3.92 0.96
CA SER A 74 1.75 -2.85 1.50
C SER A 74 0.94 -2.09 0.44
N LEU A 75 1.48 -1.86 -0.76
CA LEU A 75 0.73 -1.26 -1.86
C LEU A 75 -0.33 -2.21 -2.42
N HIS A 76 0.00 -3.49 -2.63
CA HIS A 76 -0.96 -4.50 -3.07
C HIS A 76 -2.09 -4.67 -2.05
N LYS A 77 -1.76 -4.67 -0.76
CA LYS A 77 -2.74 -4.66 0.34
C LYS A 77 -3.64 -3.43 0.27
N ALA A 78 -3.08 -2.23 0.15
CA ALA A 78 -3.88 -1.00 0.04
C ALA A 78 -4.83 -1.02 -1.17
N LEU A 79 -4.35 -1.47 -2.33
CA LEU A 79 -5.17 -1.60 -3.55
C LEU A 79 -6.24 -2.68 -3.43
N ALA A 80 -5.95 -3.79 -2.73
CA ALA A 80 -6.93 -4.83 -2.47
C ALA A 80 -8.06 -4.32 -1.55
N PHE A 81 -7.73 -3.57 -0.49
CA PHE A 81 -8.74 -2.95 0.37
C PHE A 81 -9.58 -1.91 -0.36
N ASP A 82 -8.97 -1.03 -1.16
CA ASP A 82 -9.69 -0.02 -1.96
C ASP A 82 -10.61 -0.66 -3.02
N ALA A 83 -10.27 -1.86 -3.48
CA ALA A 83 -11.11 -2.64 -4.38
C ALA A 83 -12.35 -3.25 -3.70
N ILE A 84 -12.32 -3.49 -2.39
CA ILE A 84 -13.41 -4.15 -1.66
C ILE A 84 -14.54 -3.15 -1.40
N THR A 85 -15.77 -3.56 -1.72
CA THR A 85 -16.98 -2.74 -1.58
C THR A 85 -17.93 -3.26 -0.50
N GLY A 86 -17.68 -4.45 0.03
CA GLY A 86 -18.42 -5.01 1.16
C GLY A 86 -18.08 -6.47 1.42
N ALA A 87 -18.58 -7.01 2.52
CA ALA A 87 -18.42 -8.41 2.86
C ALA A 87 -19.63 -8.96 3.63
N LYS A 88 -19.80 -10.28 3.60
CA LYS A 88 -20.70 -11.06 4.46
C LYS A 88 -19.95 -12.28 4.97
N ILE A 89 -20.29 -12.72 6.17
CA ILE A 89 -19.73 -13.92 6.80
C ILE A 89 -20.83 -14.89 7.19
N LYS A 90 -20.52 -16.19 7.11
CA LYS A 90 -21.29 -17.27 7.70
C LYS A 90 -20.32 -18.36 8.14
N ASP A 91 -20.21 -18.60 9.45
CA ASP A 91 -19.24 -19.53 10.04
C ASP A 91 -17.81 -19.21 9.53
N ASN A 92 -17.10 -20.19 8.98
CA ASN A 92 -15.77 -20.03 8.37
C ASN A 92 -15.78 -19.56 6.90
N MET A 93 -16.92 -19.09 6.38
CA MET A 93 -17.09 -18.70 4.98
C MET A 93 -17.29 -17.19 4.85
N LEU A 94 -16.51 -16.55 3.96
CA LEU A 94 -16.66 -15.15 3.62
C LEU A 94 -17.07 -14.98 2.16
N TRP A 95 -18.02 -14.08 1.94
CA TRP A 95 -18.34 -13.53 0.64
C TRP A 95 -17.94 -12.07 0.61
N ILE A 96 -16.92 -11.74 -0.19
CA ILE A 96 -16.35 -10.41 -0.34
C ILE A 96 -16.79 -9.85 -1.70
N LEU A 97 -17.34 -8.65 -1.71
CA LEU A 97 -17.68 -7.90 -2.92
C LEU A 97 -16.54 -6.95 -3.26
N ALA A 98 -16.24 -6.82 -4.55
CA ALA A 98 -15.18 -5.96 -5.06
C ALA A 98 -15.62 -5.21 -6.32
N ASN A 99 -14.87 -4.17 -6.69
CA ASN A 99 -15.07 -3.48 -7.96
C ASN A 99 -14.89 -4.48 -9.14
N PRO A 100 -15.71 -4.42 -10.19
CA PRO A 100 -15.56 -5.29 -11.36
C PRO A 100 -14.13 -5.29 -11.92
N GLY A 101 -13.61 -6.47 -12.24
CA GLY A 101 -12.25 -6.67 -12.75
C GLY A 101 -11.12 -6.59 -11.72
N THR A 102 -11.43 -6.44 -10.42
CA THR A 102 -10.41 -6.28 -9.35
C THR A 102 -10.29 -7.48 -8.41
N THR A 103 -11.11 -8.52 -8.57
CA THR A 103 -11.12 -9.71 -7.68
C THR A 103 -9.79 -10.44 -7.61
N SER A 104 -8.96 -10.34 -8.65
CA SER A 104 -7.59 -10.89 -8.64
C SER A 104 -6.66 -10.20 -7.62
N LEU A 105 -6.84 -8.89 -7.38
CA LEU A 105 -6.07 -8.17 -6.35
C LEU A 105 -6.43 -8.67 -4.95
N VAL A 106 -7.73 -8.82 -4.70
CA VAL A 106 -8.26 -9.34 -3.43
C VAL A 106 -7.79 -10.78 -3.21
N LYS A 107 -7.88 -11.64 -4.23
CA LYS A 107 -7.38 -13.02 -4.17
C LYS A 107 -5.90 -13.09 -3.80
N ASN A 108 -5.06 -12.30 -4.46
CA ASN A 108 -3.62 -12.34 -4.20
C ASN A 108 -3.30 -11.89 -2.77
N TYR A 109 -3.94 -10.83 -2.28
CA TYR A 109 -3.84 -10.41 -0.89
C TYR A 109 -4.23 -11.54 0.08
N LEU A 110 -5.35 -12.23 -0.17
CA LEU A 110 -5.81 -13.33 0.69
C LEU A 110 -4.81 -14.49 0.71
N LEU A 111 -4.25 -14.87 -0.43
CA LEU A 111 -3.26 -15.95 -0.50
C LEU A 111 -1.92 -15.57 0.14
N GLU A 112 -1.50 -14.31 0.03
CA GLU A 112 -0.25 -13.84 0.65
C GLU A 112 -0.34 -13.79 2.17
N GLU A 113 -1.50 -13.39 2.73
CA GLU A 113 -1.63 -13.15 4.18
C GLU A 113 -2.25 -14.33 4.94
N TYR A 114 -3.05 -15.16 4.27
CA TYR A 114 -3.81 -16.25 4.90
C TYR A 114 -3.69 -17.59 4.16
N GLY A 115 -2.72 -17.73 3.25
CA GLY A 115 -2.63 -18.89 2.35
C GLY A 115 -2.65 -20.26 3.04
N ASP A 116 -2.03 -20.38 4.22
CA ASP A 116 -1.98 -21.62 5.01
C ASP A 116 -3.31 -21.92 5.74
N ASP A 117 -4.16 -20.90 5.94
CA ASP A 117 -5.42 -20.98 6.69
C ASP A 117 -6.65 -21.08 5.77
N ILE A 118 -6.47 -20.99 4.44
CA ILE A 118 -7.56 -21.04 3.45
C ILE A 118 -7.75 -22.48 2.94
N PHE A 119 -8.93 -23.03 3.17
CA PHE A 119 -9.35 -24.30 2.56
C PHE A 119 -9.57 -24.15 1.05
N SER A 120 -10.27 -23.10 0.62
CA SER A 120 -10.56 -22.85 -0.80
C SER A 120 -10.95 -21.40 -1.09
N ILE A 121 -10.66 -20.96 -2.32
CA ILE A 121 -11.07 -19.66 -2.85
C ILE A 121 -11.70 -19.80 -4.25
N ILE A 122 -12.84 -19.15 -4.45
CA ILE A 122 -13.54 -19.06 -5.73
C ILE A 122 -13.76 -17.58 -6.02
N ILE A 123 -13.45 -17.16 -7.25
CA ILE A 123 -13.63 -15.77 -7.68
C ILE A 123 -14.50 -15.71 -8.93
N ASP A 124 -15.29 -14.65 -9.03
CA ASP A 124 -15.88 -14.19 -10.28
C ASP A 124 -15.33 -12.79 -10.62
N ASP A 125 -16.04 -11.99 -11.42
CA ASP A 125 -15.58 -10.66 -11.84
C ASP A 125 -15.64 -9.60 -10.72
N ASN A 126 -16.58 -9.72 -9.78
CA ASN A 126 -16.85 -8.69 -8.78
C ASN A 126 -17.07 -9.25 -7.36
N SER A 127 -16.79 -10.53 -7.14
CA SER A 127 -16.91 -11.20 -5.86
C SER A 127 -15.88 -12.30 -5.66
N VAL A 128 -15.53 -12.48 -4.39
CA VAL A 128 -14.61 -13.51 -3.90
C VAL A 128 -15.34 -14.28 -2.81
N PHE A 129 -15.43 -15.60 -2.97
CA PHE A 129 -15.91 -16.51 -1.95
C PHE A 129 -14.72 -17.30 -1.41
N VAL A 130 -14.46 -17.19 -0.11
CA VAL A 130 -13.33 -17.82 0.56
C VAL A 130 -13.83 -18.64 1.75
N ILE A 131 -13.29 -19.85 1.89
CA ILE A 131 -13.55 -20.75 3.02
C ILE A 131 -12.23 -20.92 3.76
N PHE A 132 -12.23 -20.61 5.06
CA PHE A 132 -11.10 -20.82 5.96
C PHE A 132 -11.16 -22.20 6.62
N GLU A 133 -10.02 -22.74 7.03
CA GLU A 133 -9.95 -23.98 7.80
C GLU A 133 -10.62 -23.83 9.17
N MET A 134 -10.41 -22.69 9.86
CA MET A 134 -11.07 -22.39 11.12
C MET A 134 -11.97 -21.14 11.02
N GLU A 135 -12.94 -21.08 11.92
CA GLU A 135 -13.91 -19.98 11.96
C GLU A 135 -13.27 -18.68 12.48
N GLU A 136 -12.19 -18.78 13.27
CA GLU A 136 -11.54 -17.63 13.90
C GLU A 136 -10.90 -16.68 12.87
N GLU A 137 -10.21 -17.21 11.86
CA GLU A 137 -9.54 -16.41 10.83
C GLU A 137 -10.57 -15.70 9.95
N ALA A 138 -11.65 -16.39 9.60
CA ALA A 138 -12.79 -15.82 8.91
C ALA A 138 -13.38 -14.62 9.69
N GLN A 139 -13.63 -14.79 10.99
CA GLN A 139 -14.16 -13.73 11.84
C GLN A 139 -13.19 -12.54 11.97
N ASN A 140 -11.88 -12.81 12.08
CA ASN A 140 -10.84 -11.78 12.19
C ASN A 140 -10.75 -10.94 10.91
N LEU A 141 -10.70 -11.58 9.74
CA LEU A 141 -10.71 -10.89 8.47
C LEU A 141 -12.01 -10.10 8.27
N TYR A 142 -13.17 -10.68 8.60
CA TYR A 142 -14.44 -9.98 8.45
C TYR A 142 -14.49 -8.69 9.28
N LYS A 143 -14.06 -8.73 10.56
CA LYS A 143 -13.95 -7.53 11.39
C LYS A 143 -13.06 -6.47 10.74
N LEU A 144 -11.85 -6.88 10.30
CA LEU A 144 -10.91 -6.01 9.61
C LEU A 144 -11.52 -5.34 8.37
N LEU A 145 -12.31 -6.06 7.57
CA LEU A 145 -12.94 -5.51 6.37
C LEU A 145 -14.11 -4.56 6.66
N THR A 146 -14.74 -4.66 7.84
CA THR A 146 -15.89 -3.81 8.22
C THR A 146 -15.55 -2.63 9.12
N GLU A 147 -14.34 -2.61 9.70
CA GLU A 147 -13.84 -1.50 10.53
C GLU A 147 -13.13 -0.39 9.72
N TYR A 148 -12.88 -0.63 8.43
CA TYR A 148 -12.44 0.37 7.45
C TYR A 148 -13.63 1.04 6.76
#